data_AF-A0AAN7HJH0-F1
#
_entry.id   AF-A0AAN7HJH0-F1
#
_cell.length_a   1.000
_cell.length_b   1.000
_cell.length_c   1.000
_cell.angle_alpha   90.00
_cell.angle_beta   90.00
_cell.angle_gamma   90.00
#
_symmetry.space_group_name_H-M   'P 1'
#
loop_
_entity.id
_entity.type
_entity.pdbx_description
1 polymer ?
#
loop_
_entity_poly.entity_id
_entity_poly.type
_entity_poly.pdbx_seq_one_letter_code
_entity_poly.pdbx_strand_id
1 'polypeptide(L)'
;MRRPLKRADPLRANASRIEKPPRARRDDRSLPSWYLRVRALSYGGLRDVLPCDFDEDLSELEEEEEEEEEEEEEEEEEEDCECGGDDSECSCQFEDDDLLDDSDESERSYDGSDTDYYYELKSERENRKLEKLQERKEKEKQRDLEEAKEAEVHAAYRSLEKAIKEGKTLPIDSLVDESFNLYCSDHVNHFYSSDYYPTKRLDFYRIDDEDDPHLDDSELDNETDMLYGTVYLNADACLFFGPFRPPECATGKAVKVDNCGPYELSLLFMGNGYLKLSASRNMVFKRFYDEDPPYPSPPTAPEVFEFVGIWSDSEKEQAERRETPSERRSPRETWFELNHPHGVL
;
A
#
# COMPACT_ATOMS: atom_id res chain seq x y z
N MET A 1 39.56 -14.08 -81.15
CA MET A 1 39.58 -15.27 -80.26
C MET A 1 40.89 -15.21 -79.48
N ARG A 2 41.03 -15.32 -78.15
CA ARG A 2 40.17 -15.58 -76.97
C ARG A 2 40.94 -15.01 -75.75
N ARG A 3 40.22 -14.50 -74.73
CA ARG A 3 40.77 -14.17 -73.38
C ARG A 3 41.17 -15.46 -72.63
N PRO A 4 42.01 -15.37 -71.58
CA PRO A 4 41.49 -15.53 -70.20
C PRO A 4 42.16 -14.57 -69.18
N LEU A 5 41.38 -13.84 -68.37
CA LEU A 5 40.96 -14.11 -66.98
C LEU A 5 41.94 -13.58 -65.91
N LYS A 6 41.59 -12.38 -65.41
CA LYS A 6 42.09 -11.79 -64.16
C LYS A 6 41.57 -12.62 -62.98
N ARG A 7 42.44 -12.86 -61.99
CA ARG A 7 42.09 -13.41 -60.69
C ARG A 7 42.57 -12.41 -59.63
N ALA A 8 41.63 -11.80 -58.93
CA ALA A 8 41.85 -11.08 -57.68
C ALA A 8 40.54 -11.22 -56.88
N ASP A 9 40.67 -11.81 -55.69
CA ASP A 9 39.67 -12.02 -54.64
C ASP A 9 40.25 -11.38 -53.36
N PRO A 10 39.48 -11.13 -52.29
CA PRO A 10 38.31 -10.27 -52.24
C PRO A 10 38.32 -9.38 -50.96
N LEU A 11 37.22 -8.65 -50.72
CA LEU A 11 36.79 -8.09 -49.44
C LEU A 11 37.61 -6.91 -48.84
N ARG A 12 37.17 -5.70 -49.18
CA ARG A 12 36.99 -4.66 -48.17
C ARG A 12 35.56 -4.13 -48.29
N ALA A 13 34.66 -4.76 -47.54
CA ALA A 13 33.32 -4.24 -47.35
C ALA A 13 33.46 -2.93 -46.57
N ASN A 14 33.21 -1.80 -47.25
CA ASN A 14 32.96 -0.55 -46.57
C ASN A 14 31.67 -0.75 -45.80
N ALA A 15 31.76 -0.71 -44.47
CA ALA A 15 30.60 -0.61 -43.61
C ALA A 15 29.81 0.62 -44.05
N SER A 16 28.62 0.35 -44.57
CA SER A 16 27.58 1.35 -44.82
C SER A 16 27.40 2.12 -43.53
N ARG A 17 27.77 3.40 -43.52
CA ARG A 17 27.30 4.33 -42.51
C ARG A 17 25.79 4.36 -42.66
N ILE A 18 25.08 3.61 -41.83
CA ILE A 18 23.64 3.74 -41.65
C ILE A 18 23.49 5.13 -41.06
N GLU A 19 23.19 6.11 -41.91
CA GLU A 19 22.64 7.38 -41.47
C GLU A 19 21.33 7.03 -40.77
N LYS A 20 21.36 7.02 -39.42
CA LYS A 20 20.15 7.01 -38.61
C LYS A 20 19.29 8.16 -39.15
N PRO A 21 18.00 7.93 -39.44
CA PRO A 21 17.15 9.00 -39.91
C PRO A 21 17.23 10.15 -38.89
N PRO A 22 17.33 11.41 -39.35
CA PRO A 22 17.31 12.53 -38.43
C PRO A 22 16.03 12.40 -37.60
N ARG A 23 16.20 12.35 -36.27
CA ARG A 23 15.07 12.48 -35.33
C ARG A 23 14.24 13.65 -35.84
N ALA A 24 12.96 13.39 -36.11
CA ALA A 24 12.04 14.41 -36.56
C ALA A 24 12.22 15.63 -35.66
N ARG A 25 12.64 16.76 -36.23
CA ARG A 25 12.58 18.03 -35.52
C ARG A 25 11.12 18.21 -35.14
N ARG A 26 10.80 18.02 -33.85
CA ARG A 26 9.53 18.48 -33.28
C ARG A 26 9.43 19.95 -33.66
N ASP A 27 8.32 20.37 -34.24
CA ASP A 27 8.05 21.79 -34.47
C ASP A 27 8.14 22.48 -33.10
N ASP A 28 9.21 23.27 -32.87
CA ASP A 28 9.56 23.99 -31.62
C ASP A 28 8.50 25.04 -31.16
N ARG A 29 7.27 24.96 -31.67
CA ARG A 29 6.22 25.95 -31.40
C ARG A 29 4.87 25.34 -31.05
N SER A 30 4.70 24.02 -31.14
CA SER A 30 3.49 23.38 -30.61
C SER A 30 3.70 23.07 -29.14
N LEU A 31 2.92 23.74 -28.29
CA LEU A 31 2.83 23.40 -26.87
C LEU A 31 2.50 21.91 -26.68
N PRO A 32 2.99 21.28 -25.60
CA PRO A 32 2.66 19.89 -25.29
C PRO A 32 1.15 19.65 -25.19
N SER A 33 0.71 18.46 -25.57
CA SER A 33 -0.70 18.06 -25.52
C SER A 33 -1.27 18.13 -24.10
N TRP A 34 -0.49 17.72 -23.10
CA TRP A 34 -0.88 17.80 -21.68
C TRP A 34 -1.21 19.23 -21.27
N TYR A 35 -0.38 20.19 -21.67
CA TYR A 35 -0.57 21.60 -21.32
C TYR A 35 -1.83 22.16 -21.98
N LEU A 36 -2.07 21.83 -23.25
CA LEU A 36 -3.29 22.26 -23.93
C LEU A 36 -4.57 21.68 -23.30
N ARG A 37 -4.51 20.42 -22.82
CA ARG A 37 -5.62 19.73 -22.12
C ARG A 37 -5.91 20.39 -20.78
N VAL A 38 -4.92 20.49 -19.90
CA VAL A 38 -5.06 21.09 -18.57
C VAL A 38 -5.45 22.57 -18.66
N ARG A 39 -4.83 23.33 -19.57
CA ARG A 39 -5.21 24.72 -19.85
C ARG A 39 -6.65 24.86 -20.34
N ALA A 40 -7.18 23.90 -21.10
CA ALA A 40 -8.57 23.96 -21.53
C ALA A 40 -9.55 23.83 -20.35
N LEU A 41 -9.17 23.14 -19.26
CA LEU A 41 -9.98 23.03 -18.04
C LEU A 41 -10.08 24.37 -17.30
N SER A 42 -8.96 25.09 -17.19
CA SER A 42 -8.91 26.39 -16.49
C SER A 42 -9.62 27.51 -17.26
N TYR A 43 -9.39 27.62 -18.58
CA TYR A 43 -10.01 28.67 -19.41
C TYR A 43 -11.44 28.33 -19.86
N GLY A 44 -11.82 27.05 -19.86
CA GLY A 44 -13.17 26.56 -20.18
C GLY A 44 -14.19 26.77 -19.06
N GLY A 45 -13.75 27.19 -17.87
CA GLY A 45 -14.61 27.70 -16.79
C GLY A 45 -15.25 26.65 -15.88
N LEU A 46 -14.56 25.54 -15.57
CA LEU A 46 -15.16 24.50 -14.73
C LEU A 46 -14.50 24.27 -13.37
N ARG A 47 -13.24 24.69 -13.14
CA ARG A 47 -12.55 24.71 -11.83
C ARG A 47 -11.08 25.14 -11.98
N ASP A 48 -10.43 25.40 -10.84
CA ASP A 48 -8.97 25.45 -10.77
C ASP A 48 -8.37 24.08 -11.15
N VAL A 49 -7.14 24.08 -11.67
CA VAL A 49 -6.40 22.85 -11.97
C VAL A 49 -6.14 22.11 -10.66
N LEU A 50 -6.50 20.83 -10.62
CA LEU A 50 -6.23 19.95 -9.48
C LEU A 50 -5.07 19.01 -9.82
N PRO A 51 -4.32 18.50 -8.81
CA PRO A 51 -3.28 17.51 -9.04
C PRO A 51 -3.76 16.29 -9.84
N CYS A 52 -4.98 15.81 -9.58
CA CYS A 52 -5.58 14.70 -10.31
C CYS A 52 -5.85 14.98 -11.80
N ASP A 53 -5.86 16.24 -12.24
CA ASP A 53 -6.03 16.57 -13.67
C ASP A 53 -4.80 16.14 -14.48
N PHE A 54 -3.63 16.01 -13.85
CA PHE A 54 -2.42 15.55 -14.52
C PHE A 54 -2.36 14.02 -14.70
N ASP A 55 -3.02 13.23 -13.84
CA ASP A 55 -2.91 11.76 -13.78
C ASP A 55 -3.14 11.06 -15.14
N GLU A 56 -4.01 11.60 -16.01
CA GLU A 56 -4.24 11.07 -17.38
C GLU A 56 -3.01 11.19 -18.31
N ASP A 57 -2.12 12.15 -18.07
CA ASP A 57 -0.92 12.40 -18.88
C ASP A 57 0.36 11.89 -18.19
N LEU A 58 0.24 11.15 -17.09
CA LEU A 58 1.37 10.61 -16.33
C LEU A 58 1.66 9.13 -16.62
N SER A 59 1.04 8.54 -17.65
CA SER A 59 1.32 7.17 -18.08
C SER A 59 2.76 6.95 -18.57
N GLU A 60 3.52 8.01 -18.84
CA GLU A 60 4.96 7.96 -19.16
C GLU A 60 5.79 7.39 -17.98
N LEU A 61 5.27 7.45 -16.75
CA LEU A 61 5.91 6.90 -15.55
C LEU A 61 5.91 5.36 -15.48
N GLU A 62 5.28 4.66 -16.43
CA GLU A 62 5.40 3.19 -16.53
C GLU A 62 6.63 2.78 -17.37
N GLU A 63 7.17 3.68 -18.21
CA GLU A 63 8.32 3.39 -19.08
C GLU A 63 9.65 3.92 -18.52
N GLU A 64 9.65 5.03 -17.75
CA GLU A 64 10.85 5.56 -17.05
C GLU A 64 11.25 4.69 -15.83
N GLU A 65 10.29 3.93 -15.26
CA GLU A 65 10.45 3.10 -14.07
C GLU A 65 11.17 1.76 -14.37
N GLU A 66 11.00 1.18 -15.57
CA GLU A 66 11.80 0.02 -16.01
C GLU A 66 13.29 0.37 -16.17
N GLU A 67 13.62 1.63 -16.48
CA GLU A 67 15.01 2.08 -16.62
C GLU A 67 15.63 2.42 -15.24
N GLU A 68 14.88 3.01 -14.30
CA GLU A 68 15.36 3.31 -12.94
C GLU A 68 15.46 2.07 -12.02
N GLU A 69 14.53 1.10 -12.13
CA GLU A 69 14.63 -0.17 -11.37
C GLU A 69 15.83 -1.03 -11.83
N GLU A 70 16.17 -1.01 -13.13
CA GLU A 70 17.39 -1.65 -13.65
C GLU A 70 18.66 -0.97 -13.13
N GLU A 71 18.65 0.35 -12.87
CA GLU A 71 19.78 1.10 -12.32
C GLU A 71 19.93 0.92 -10.80
N GLU A 72 18.84 0.93 -10.02
CA GLU A 72 18.87 0.67 -8.56
C GLU A 72 19.32 -0.78 -8.23
N GLU A 73 18.91 -1.78 -9.03
CA GLU A 73 19.40 -3.18 -8.86
C GLU A 73 20.88 -3.36 -9.23
N GLU A 74 21.42 -2.57 -10.18
CA GLU A 74 22.86 -2.58 -10.52
C GLU A 74 23.71 -1.88 -9.46
N GLU A 75 23.19 -0.87 -8.74
CA GLU A 75 23.92 -0.17 -7.67
C GLU A 75 23.95 -0.95 -6.33
N GLU A 76 22.91 -1.72 -5.98
CA GLU A 76 22.94 -2.59 -4.78
C GLU A 76 23.96 -3.76 -4.91
N GLU A 77 24.36 -4.17 -6.12
CA GLU A 77 25.42 -5.18 -6.32
C GLU A 77 26.86 -4.63 -6.21
N GLU A 78 27.08 -3.29 -6.22
CA GLU A 78 28.42 -2.68 -6.13
C GLU A 78 28.78 -2.02 -4.78
N GLU A 79 27.96 -2.16 -3.73
CA GLU A 79 28.26 -1.62 -2.40
C GLU A 79 28.91 -2.61 -1.41
N ASP A 80 29.91 -3.38 -1.86
CA ASP A 80 30.80 -4.12 -0.94
C ASP A 80 31.97 -3.22 -0.49
N CYS A 81 31.74 -2.44 0.57
CA CYS A 81 32.78 -1.62 1.18
C CYS A 81 33.82 -2.50 1.91
N GLU A 82 34.84 -2.98 1.19
CA GLU A 82 35.99 -3.65 1.80
C GLU A 82 36.84 -2.65 2.61
N CYS A 83 36.48 -2.43 3.87
CA CYS A 83 37.32 -1.74 4.85
C CYS A 83 38.47 -2.65 5.32
N GLY A 84 39.48 -2.78 4.47
CA GLY A 84 40.72 -3.49 4.78
C GLY A 84 41.69 -2.67 5.63
N GLY A 85 41.55 -2.75 6.96
CA GLY A 85 42.67 -2.72 7.92
C GLY A 85 43.34 -1.38 8.29
N ASP A 86 43.19 -1.06 9.58
CA ASP A 86 43.97 -0.19 10.48
C ASP A 86 44.20 1.30 10.11
N ASP A 87 43.83 2.14 11.08
CA ASP A 87 44.14 3.57 11.26
C ASP A 87 44.02 4.59 10.11
N SER A 88 42.82 4.77 9.55
CA SER A 88 42.42 6.08 9.03
C SER A 88 40.91 6.29 9.18
N GLU A 89 40.53 7.49 9.61
CA GLU A 89 39.15 7.95 9.84
C GLU A 89 38.31 7.76 8.56
N CYS A 90 37.46 6.74 8.55
CA CYS A 90 36.53 6.50 7.46
C CYS A 90 35.37 7.49 7.62
N SER A 91 35.39 8.56 6.82
CA SER A 91 34.25 9.48 6.68
C SER A 91 33.41 8.98 5.52
N CYS A 92 32.51 8.04 5.76
CA CYS A 92 31.38 7.80 4.89
C CYS A 92 30.46 9.02 5.01
N GLN A 93 30.69 10.00 4.12
CA GLN A 93 29.69 11.00 3.83
C GLN A 93 28.58 10.26 3.10
N PHE A 94 27.48 10.00 3.80
CA PHE A 94 26.19 9.79 3.17
C PHE A 94 25.90 11.07 2.41
N GLU A 95 26.21 11.09 1.12
CA GLU A 95 25.55 12.00 0.20
C GLU A 95 24.17 11.38 0.00
N ASP A 96 23.17 11.95 0.69
CA ASP A 96 21.77 11.79 0.31
C ASP A 96 21.69 12.30 -1.14
N ASP A 97 21.81 11.38 -2.10
CA ASP A 97 21.77 11.70 -3.53
C ASP A 97 20.31 11.94 -3.90
N ASP A 98 19.87 13.18 -3.71
CA ASP A 98 18.70 13.77 -4.36
C ASP A 98 18.96 13.80 -5.89
N LEU A 99 19.01 12.64 -6.56
CA LEU A 99 19.16 12.55 -8.01
C LEU A 99 17.82 12.79 -8.70
N LEU A 100 17.41 14.05 -8.72
CA LEU A 100 16.55 14.61 -9.75
C LEU A 100 17.18 15.90 -10.26
N ASP A 101 18.43 15.81 -10.71
CA ASP A 101 19.04 16.84 -11.56
C ASP A 101 18.96 16.41 -13.03
N ASP A 102 17.73 16.30 -13.53
CA ASP A 102 17.46 16.44 -14.96
C ASP A 102 17.05 17.90 -15.25
N SER A 103 17.71 18.85 -14.56
CA SER A 103 17.72 20.24 -15.01
C SER A 103 18.64 20.33 -16.23
N ASP A 104 18.07 20.01 -17.39
CA ASP A 104 18.56 20.58 -18.65
C ASP A 104 18.60 22.10 -18.44
N GLU A 105 19.79 22.63 -18.09
CA GLU A 105 20.15 24.04 -17.84
C GLU A 105 19.92 24.93 -19.09
N SER A 106 18.77 24.78 -19.73
CA SER A 106 18.22 25.54 -20.84
C SER A 106 16.71 25.79 -20.64
N GLU A 107 16.28 25.96 -19.38
CA GLU A 107 14.89 25.74 -18.93
C GLU A 107 13.81 26.78 -19.34
N ARG A 108 14.14 27.83 -20.09
CA ARG A 108 13.11 28.77 -20.62
C ARG A 108 13.10 28.88 -22.14
N SER A 109 12.81 27.76 -22.79
CA SER A 109 12.63 27.69 -24.24
C SER A 109 11.28 28.26 -24.73
N TYR A 110 10.26 28.34 -23.87
CA TYR A 110 8.95 28.88 -24.22
C TYR A 110 8.78 30.36 -23.80
N ASP A 111 8.63 31.25 -24.79
CA ASP A 111 8.51 32.71 -24.63
C ASP A 111 7.11 33.27 -24.98
N GLY A 112 6.08 32.42 -24.91
CA GLY A 112 4.69 32.81 -25.16
C GLY A 112 4.09 33.78 -24.14
N SER A 113 2.89 34.29 -24.45
CA SER A 113 2.17 35.23 -23.57
C SER A 113 1.78 34.64 -22.21
N ASP A 114 1.68 33.31 -22.15
CA ASP A 114 1.31 32.49 -21.00
C ASP A 114 2.51 31.71 -20.46
N THR A 115 3.74 32.17 -20.72
CA THR A 115 4.97 31.50 -20.27
C THR A 115 4.99 31.21 -18.77
N ASP A 116 4.64 32.19 -17.92
CA ASP A 116 4.66 31.99 -16.47
C ASP A 116 3.68 30.88 -16.05
N TYR A 117 2.48 30.90 -16.64
CA TYR A 117 1.44 29.88 -16.40
C TYR A 117 1.84 28.50 -16.93
N TYR A 118 2.54 28.44 -18.06
CA TYR A 118 3.10 27.20 -18.60
C TYR A 118 4.10 26.55 -17.65
N TYR A 119 5.05 27.33 -17.12
CA TYR A 119 6.06 26.81 -16.20
C TYR A 119 5.49 26.47 -14.82
N GLU A 120 4.45 27.18 -14.36
CA GLU A 120 3.69 26.80 -13.17
C GLU A 120 3.05 25.42 -13.33
N LEU A 121 2.27 25.18 -14.39
CA LEU A 121 1.66 23.87 -14.64
C LEU A 121 2.69 22.77 -14.94
N LYS A 122 3.86 23.12 -15.50
CA LYS A 122 4.96 22.16 -15.71
C LYS A 122 5.50 21.66 -14.36
N SER A 123 5.75 22.57 -13.43
CA SER A 123 6.20 22.25 -12.07
C SER A 123 5.14 21.46 -11.30
N GLU A 124 3.85 21.81 -11.41
CA GLU A 124 2.77 21.02 -10.80
C GLU A 124 2.69 19.60 -11.35
N ARG A 125 2.88 19.42 -12.67
CA ARG A 125 2.94 18.09 -13.30
C ARG A 125 4.14 17.28 -12.77
N GLU A 126 5.30 17.90 -12.64
CA GLU A 126 6.52 17.26 -12.09
C GLU A 126 6.33 16.87 -10.62
N ASN A 127 5.79 17.76 -9.78
CA ASN A 127 5.45 17.42 -8.40
C ASN A 127 4.46 16.26 -8.34
N ARG A 128 3.44 16.25 -9.21
CA ARG A 128 2.48 15.15 -9.25
C ARG A 128 3.11 13.83 -9.71
N LYS A 129 4.12 13.86 -10.60
CA LYS A 129 4.92 12.66 -10.93
C LYS A 129 5.58 12.09 -9.68
N LEU A 130 6.25 12.93 -8.89
CA LEU A 130 6.93 12.52 -7.67
C LEU A 130 5.97 12.00 -6.60
N GLU A 131 4.84 12.67 -6.40
CA GLU A 131 3.78 12.18 -5.51
C GLU A 131 3.28 10.79 -5.94
N LYS A 132 3.08 10.56 -7.25
CA LYS A 132 2.65 9.26 -7.76
C LYS A 132 3.68 8.16 -7.55
N LEU A 133 4.96 8.47 -7.74
CA LEU A 133 6.05 7.54 -7.47
C LEU A 133 6.09 7.17 -5.98
N GLN A 134 6.01 8.18 -5.11
CA GLN A 134 5.96 7.96 -3.66
C GLN A 134 4.71 7.16 -3.25
N GLU A 135 3.52 7.47 -3.78
CA GLU A 135 2.28 6.71 -3.54
C GLU A 135 2.46 5.23 -3.89
N ARG A 136 3.18 4.91 -4.98
CA ARG A 136 3.50 3.54 -5.40
C ARG A 136 4.49 2.86 -4.46
N LYS A 137 5.62 3.50 -4.17
CA LYS A 137 6.64 2.98 -3.24
C LYS A 137 6.04 2.72 -1.84
N GLU A 138 5.15 3.58 -1.35
CA GLU A 138 4.46 3.37 -0.07
C GLU A 138 3.41 2.25 -0.12
N LYS A 139 2.63 2.16 -1.21
CA LYS A 139 1.68 1.06 -1.42
C LYS A 139 2.39 -0.29 -1.43
N GLU A 140 3.53 -0.37 -2.09
CA GLU A 140 4.39 -1.55 -2.12
C GLU A 140 4.91 -1.91 -0.74
N LYS A 141 5.51 -0.96 -0.01
CA LYS A 141 5.93 -1.18 1.38
C LYS A 141 4.79 -1.70 2.26
N GLN A 142 3.59 -1.17 2.09
CA GLN A 142 2.42 -1.63 2.82
C GLN A 142 2.01 -3.05 2.42
N ARG A 143 2.07 -3.39 1.12
CA ARG A 143 1.79 -4.74 0.61
C ARG A 143 2.78 -5.74 1.19
N ASP A 144 4.07 -5.44 1.16
CA ASP A 144 5.13 -6.32 1.66
C ASP A 144 5.01 -6.55 3.17
N LEU A 145 4.59 -5.53 3.93
CA LEU A 145 4.27 -5.66 5.34
C LEU A 145 3.12 -6.66 5.56
N GLU A 146 2.02 -6.52 4.81
CA GLU A 146 0.87 -7.43 4.92
C GLU A 146 1.26 -8.86 4.50
N GLU A 147 2.05 -9.03 3.44
CA GLU A 147 2.58 -10.33 3.00
C GLU A 147 3.50 -10.98 4.05
N ALA A 148 4.34 -10.20 4.72
CA ALA A 148 5.19 -10.70 5.80
C ALA A 148 4.34 -11.23 6.97
N LYS A 149 3.23 -10.54 7.30
CA LYS A 149 2.27 -11.01 8.31
C LYS A 149 1.49 -12.23 7.86
N GLU A 150 1.11 -12.31 6.60
CA GLU A 150 0.55 -13.52 6.01
C GLU A 150 1.51 -14.69 6.15
N ALA A 151 2.79 -14.52 5.79
CA ALA A 151 3.81 -15.55 5.90
C ALA A 151 3.98 -16.05 7.34
N GLU A 152 3.97 -15.14 8.32
CA GLU A 152 4.00 -15.44 9.77
C GLU A 152 2.84 -16.38 10.15
N VAL A 153 1.61 -16.01 9.79
CA VAL A 153 0.41 -16.80 10.12
C VAL A 153 0.35 -18.11 9.32
N HIS A 154 0.78 -18.12 8.06
CA HIS A 154 0.90 -19.34 7.28
C HIS A 154 1.92 -20.32 7.89
N ALA A 155 3.01 -19.83 8.49
CA ALA A 155 3.93 -20.66 9.24
C ALA A 155 3.27 -21.25 10.50
N ALA A 156 2.49 -20.45 11.25
CA ALA A 156 1.70 -20.93 12.38
C ALA A 156 0.67 -22.00 11.96
N TYR A 157 0.01 -21.82 10.82
CA TYR A 157 -0.93 -22.79 10.26
C TYR A 157 -0.25 -24.13 9.91
N ARG A 158 0.93 -24.10 9.28
CA ARG A 158 1.72 -25.31 9.00
C ARG A 158 2.11 -26.05 10.30
N SER A 159 2.44 -25.30 11.35
CA SER A 159 2.71 -25.84 12.68
C SER A 159 1.47 -26.50 13.30
N LEU A 160 0.29 -25.90 13.16
CA LEU A 160 -0.99 -26.50 13.56
C LEU A 160 -1.24 -27.82 12.82
N GLU A 161 -1.10 -27.86 11.49
CA GLU A 161 -1.29 -29.10 10.72
C GLU A 161 -0.37 -30.23 11.18
N LYS A 162 0.87 -29.90 11.54
CA LYS A 162 1.83 -30.85 12.10
C LYS A 162 1.39 -31.32 13.49
N ALA A 163 0.96 -30.41 14.37
CA ALA A 163 0.46 -30.75 15.69
C ALA A 163 -0.76 -31.68 15.63
N ILE A 164 -1.70 -31.41 14.72
CA ILE A 164 -2.88 -32.26 14.47
C ILE A 164 -2.45 -33.66 14.01
N LYS A 165 -1.50 -33.77 13.07
CA LYS A 165 -0.96 -35.06 12.60
C LYS A 165 -0.27 -35.84 13.73
N GLU A 166 0.34 -35.14 14.67
CA GLU A 166 0.96 -35.72 15.87
C GLU A 166 -0.05 -36.03 16.99
N GLY A 167 -1.34 -35.74 16.80
CA GLY A 167 -2.38 -35.94 17.81
C GLY A 167 -2.30 -34.97 18.99
N LYS A 168 -1.58 -33.86 18.84
CA LYS A 168 -1.48 -32.80 19.85
C LYS A 168 -2.67 -31.86 19.74
N THR A 169 -3.25 -31.54 20.89
CA THR A 169 -4.29 -30.52 21.02
C THR A 169 -3.64 -29.18 21.37
N LEU A 170 -3.95 -28.15 20.60
CA LEU A 170 -3.56 -26.78 20.93
C LEU A 170 -4.78 -26.09 21.55
N PRO A 171 -4.77 -25.76 22.86
CA PRO A 171 -5.86 -25.03 23.48
C PRO A 171 -5.97 -23.64 22.85
N ILE A 172 -7.18 -23.11 22.81
CA ILE A 172 -7.43 -21.72 22.45
C ILE A 172 -7.70 -20.98 23.76
N ASP A 173 -6.97 -19.88 23.98
CA ASP A 173 -7.19 -19.01 25.14
C ASP A 173 -8.55 -18.32 25.04
N SER A 174 -9.02 -17.75 26.16
CA SER A 174 -10.29 -17.03 26.19
C SER A 174 -10.27 -15.90 25.16
N LEU A 175 -11.30 -15.82 24.32
CA LEU A 175 -11.42 -14.77 23.31
C LEU A 175 -12.28 -13.59 23.78
N VAL A 176 -12.70 -13.58 25.05
CA VAL A 176 -13.56 -12.53 25.60
C VAL A 176 -12.75 -11.23 25.67
N ASP A 177 -13.28 -10.17 25.05
CA ASP A 177 -12.67 -8.83 24.98
C ASP A 177 -11.31 -8.79 24.27
N GLU A 178 -11.06 -9.80 23.42
CA GLU A 178 -9.83 -9.88 22.65
C GLU A 178 -9.99 -9.29 21.25
N SER A 179 -8.93 -8.62 20.79
CA SER A 179 -8.84 -8.00 19.48
C SER A 179 -7.73 -8.62 18.64
N PHE A 180 -7.95 -8.72 17.33
CA PHE A 180 -6.97 -9.21 16.36
C PHE A 180 -6.77 -8.16 15.27
N ASN A 181 -5.52 -7.83 14.98
CA ASN A 181 -5.17 -7.04 13.80
C ASN A 181 -5.22 -7.95 12.57
N LEU A 182 -5.89 -7.49 11.53
CA LEU A 182 -6.11 -8.24 10.30
C LEU A 182 -5.20 -7.73 9.18
N TYR A 183 -4.63 -8.66 8.41
CA TYR A 183 -3.76 -8.39 7.28
C TYR A 183 -4.21 -9.23 6.07
N CYS A 184 -4.19 -8.61 4.90
CA CYS A 184 -4.55 -9.15 3.59
C CYS A 184 -3.91 -8.27 2.48
N SER A 185 -2.85 -8.77 1.84
CA SER A 185 -2.15 -8.14 0.71
C SER A 185 -3.10 -7.78 -0.45
N ASP A 186 -4.05 -8.66 -0.77
CA ASP A 186 -5.10 -8.41 -1.76
C ASP A 186 -5.97 -7.19 -1.41
N HIS A 187 -6.20 -6.94 -0.11
CA HIS A 187 -6.95 -5.76 0.32
C HIS A 187 -6.16 -4.46 0.05
N VAL A 188 -4.83 -4.45 0.20
CA VAL A 188 -3.97 -3.31 -0.15
C VAL A 188 -4.16 -2.93 -1.63
N ASN A 189 -4.22 -3.92 -2.51
CA ASN A 189 -4.35 -3.68 -3.94
C ASN A 189 -5.59 -2.88 -4.33
N HIS A 190 -6.68 -3.02 -3.57
CA HIS A 190 -7.98 -2.42 -3.88
C HIS A 190 -8.35 -1.22 -3.00
N PHE A 191 -7.80 -1.13 -1.79
CA PHE A 191 -8.22 -0.15 -0.79
C PHE A 191 -7.08 0.75 -0.29
N TYR A 192 -5.87 0.60 -0.81
CA TYR A 192 -4.77 1.51 -0.45
C TYR A 192 -5.09 2.95 -0.87
N SER A 193 -4.89 3.87 0.08
CA SER A 193 -4.97 5.31 -0.10
C SER A 193 -3.86 5.93 0.74
N SER A 194 -3.03 6.75 0.10
CA SER A 194 -1.94 7.49 0.76
C SER A 194 -2.46 8.38 1.89
N ASP A 195 -3.65 8.96 1.72
CA ASP A 195 -4.27 9.83 2.73
C ASP A 195 -4.68 9.08 3.99
N TYR A 196 -5.17 7.84 3.84
CA TYR A 196 -5.69 7.05 4.95
C TYR A 196 -5.83 5.57 4.58
N TYR A 197 -4.90 4.75 5.05
CA TYR A 197 -5.04 3.30 5.00
C TYR A 197 -5.41 2.74 6.39
N PRO A 198 -6.65 2.26 6.60
CA PRO A 198 -7.12 1.87 7.92
C PRO A 198 -6.50 0.57 8.41
N THR A 199 -6.20 0.53 9.72
CA THR A 199 -5.89 -0.72 10.41
C THR A 199 -7.15 -1.56 10.47
N LYS A 200 -7.08 -2.76 9.90
CA LYS A 200 -8.18 -3.73 9.90
C LYS A 200 -8.16 -4.50 11.22
N ARG A 201 -9.32 -4.74 11.82
CA ARG A 201 -9.43 -5.33 13.15
C ARG A 201 -10.62 -6.27 13.28
N LEU A 202 -10.49 -7.29 14.12
CA LEU A 202 -11.58 -8.15 14.57
C LEU A 202 -11.65 -8.13 16.08
N ASP A 203 -12.80 -7.76 16.63
CA ASP A 203 -13.04 -7.72 18.07
C ASP A 203 -14.05 -8.79 18.47
N PHE A 204 -13.81 -9.44 19.60
CA PHE A 204 -14.75 -10.38 20.21
C PHE A 204 -15.23 -9.85 21.56
N TYR A 205 -16.53 -9.96 21.84
CA TYR A 205 -17.13 -9.47 23.08
C TYR A 205 -18.36 -10.29 23.48
N ARG A 206 -18.76 -10.14 24.74
CA ARG A 206 -20.04 -10.65 25.26
C ARG A 206 -21.06 -9.51 25.29
N ILE A 207 -22.32 -9.84 25.05
CA ILE A 207 -23.43 -8.93 25.32
C ILE A 207 -23.96 -9.35 26.69
N ASP A 208 -23.87 -8.48 27.69
CA ASP A 208 -24.45 -8.75 29.00
C ASP A 208 -25.98 -8.57 28.94
N ASP A 209 -26.72 -9.55 29.47
CA ASP A 209 -28.20 -9.59 29.47
C ASP A 209 -28.88 -8.55 30.38
N GLU A 210 -28.14 -7.57 30.94
CA GLU A 210 -28.70 -6.63 31.93
C GLU A 210 -29.81 -5.70 31.36
N ASP A 211 -30.04 -5.69 30.04
CA ASP A 211 -31.04 -4.86 29.36
C ASP A 211 -32.21 -5.63 28.69
N ASP A 212 -32.31 -6.97 28.79
CA ASP A 212 -33.48 -7.72 28.27
C ASP A 212 -34.45 -8.18 29.37
N PRO A 213 -35.56 -7.46 29.61
CA PRO A 213 -36.54 -7.81 30.65
C PRO A 213 -37.43 -9.04 30.30
N HIS A 214 -37.10 -9.84 29.28
CA HIS A 214 -37.93 -10.94 28.80
C HIS A 214 -37.29 -12.35 28.79
N LEU A 215 -36.06 -12.53 29.27
CA LEU A 215 -35.45 -13.87 29.33
C LEU A 215 -35.86 -14.63 30.60
N ASP A 216 -36.43 -15.83 30.40
CA ASP A 216 -36.88 -16.76 31.45
C ASP A 216 -35.64 -17.46 32.05
N ASP A 217 -35.57 -17.55 33.39
CA ASP A 217 -34.42 -18.03 34.21
C ASP A 217 -33.89 -19.44 33.87
N SER A 218 -34.49 -20.16 32.92
CA SER A 218 -34.15 -21.53 32.54
C SER A 218 -33.23 -21.69 31.32
N GLU A 219 -32.91 -20.63 30.58
CA GLU A 219 -31.97 -20.67 29.44
C GLU A 219 -30.56 -20.12 29.75
N LEU A 220 -30.37 -19.54 30.94
CA LEU A 220 -29.13 -18.87 31.36
C LEU A 220 -27.86 -19.74 31.35
N ASP A 221 -27.96 -21.05 31.56
CA ASP A 221 -26.79 -21.94 31.64
C ASP A 221 -26.10 -22.17 30.27
N ASN A 222 -26.69 -21.72 29.15
CA ASN A 222 -26.18 -21.97 27.79
C ASN A 222 -25.69 -20.73 27.04
N GLU A 223 -26.03 -19.52 27.51
CA GLU A 223 -25.82 -18.26 26.79
C GLU A 223 -24.54 -17.52 27.23
N THR A 224 -24.08 -17.74 28.47
CA THR A 224 -22.87 -17.12 29.03
C THR A 224 -21.55 -17.44 28.32
N ASP A 225 -21.53 -18.47 27.48
CA ASP A 225 -20.34 -18.88 26.70
C ASP A 225 -20.42 -18.47 25.22
N MET A 226 -21.47 -17.76 24.81
CA MET A 226 -21.59 -17.26 23.45
C MET A 226 -20.81 -15.96 23.28
N LEU A 227 -20.13 -15.83 22.15
CA LEU A 227 -19.42 -14.63 21.76
C LEU A 227 -20.09 -13.98 20.56
N TYR A 228 -20.02 -12.66 20.55
CA TYR A 228 -20.27 -11.82 19.40
C TYR A 228 -18.94 -11.31 18.87
N GLY A 229 -18.94 -10.87 17.63
CA GLY A 229 -17.76 -10.22 17.08
C GLY A 229 -18.09 -9.12 16.11
N THR A 230 -17.14 -8.20 15.96
CA THR A 230 -17.20 -7.13 14.98
C THR A 230 -15.94 -7.11 14.14
N VAL A 231 -16.09 -7.21 12.83
CA VAL A 231 -15.01 -7.06 11.86
C VAL A 231 -14.99 -5.62 11.37
N TYR A 232 -13.83 -4.97 11.40
CA TYR A 232 -13.57 -3.65 10.83
C TYR A 232 -12.55 -3.79 9.69
N LEU A 233 -12.98 -3.60 8.44
CA LEU A 233 -12.10 -3.70 7.26
C LEU A 233 -11.74 -2.33 6.70
N ASN A 234 -12.70 -1.39 6.70
CA ASN A 234 -12.47 0.01 6.35
C ASN A 234 -13.55 0.88 7.00
N ALA A 235 -13.50 2.21 6.80
CA ALA A 235 -14.46 3.15 7.38
C ALA A 235 -15.93 2.83 7.05
N ASP A 236 -16.16 2.17 5.91
CA ASP A 236 -17.48 1.83 5.39
C ASP A 236 -17.76 0.31 5.39
N ALA A 237 -16.90 -0.51 5.98
CA ALA A 237 -16.99 -1.97 6.01
C ALA A 237 -16.77 -2.50 7.43
N CYS A 238 -17.83 -2.43 8.24
CA CYS A 238 -17.92 -2.97 9.59
C CYS A 238 -19.04 -4.03 9.67
N LEU A 239 -18.77 -5.24 10.15
CA LEU A 239 -19.76 -6.31 10.21
C LEU A 239 -19.86 -6.91 11.62
N PHE A 240 -21.07 -6.93 12.15
CA PHE A 240 -21.43 -7.64 13.37
C PHE A 240 -21.84 -9.08 13.05
N PHE A 241 -21.40 -10.02 13.88
CA PHE A 241 -21.77 -11.43 13.75
C PHE A 241 -21.92 -12.09 15.12
N GLY A 242 -22.54 -13.27 15.12
CA GLY A 242 -22.83 -14.04 16.32
C GLY A 242 -24.33 -14.09 16.66
N PRO A 243 -24.71 -14.78 17.74
CA PRO A 243 -23.82 -15.45 18.68
C PRO A 243 -23.15 -16.71 18.09
N PHE A 244 -21.95 -17.04 18.54
CA PHE A 244 -21.30 -18.33 18.24
C PHE A 244 -20.50 -18.84 19.45
N ARG A 245 -20.27 -20.15 19.51
CA ARG A 245 -19.38 -20.75 20.51
C ARG A 245 -17.99 -20.95 19.91
N PRO A 246 -16.95 -20.29 20.44
CA PRO A 246 -15.59 -20.51 19.94
C PRO A 246 -15.15 -21.95 20.24
N PRO A 247 -14.28 -22.53 19.39
CA PRO A 247 -13.74 -23.85 19.65
C PRO A 247 -12.75 -23.78 20.82
N GLU A 248 -12.81 -24.77 21.72
CA GLU A 248 -11.88 -24.87 22.87
C GLU A 248 -10.44 -25.23 22.45
N CYS A 249 -10.27 -25.81 21.25
CA CYS A 249 -8.99 -26.24 20.71
C CYS A 249 -8.91 -25.94 19.23
N ALA A 250 -7.72 -25.65 18.72
CA ALA A 250 -7.48 -25.48 17.31
C ALA A 250 -7.64 -26.82 16.57
N THR A 251 -8.65 -26.91 15.70
CA THR A 251 -9.01 -28.15 14.99
C THR A 251 -8.65 -28.15 13.51
N GLY A 252 -8.11 -27.03 12.99
CA GLY A 252 -7.86 -26.82 11.57
C GLY A 252 -9.15 -26.70 10.73
N LYS A 253 -10.33 -26.65 11.37
CA LYS A 253 -11.62 -26.45 10.70
C LYS A 253 -12.07 -25.01 10.91
N ALA A 254 -12.53 -24.39 9.81
CA ALA A 254 -13.16 -23.10 9.89
C ALA A 254 -14.55 -23.21 10.53
N VAL A 255 -14.84 -22.30 11.45
CA VAL A 255 -16.14 -22.06 12.06
C VAL A 255 -16.87 -21.07 11.19
N LYS A 256 -18.00 -21.48 10.61
CA LYS A 256 -18.91 -20.54 9.96
C LYS A 256 -19.66 -19.78 11.06
N VAL A 257 -19.70 -18.46 10.94
CA VAL A 257 -20.42 -17.61 11.89
C VAL A 257 -21.74 -17.17 11.29
N ASP A 258 -22.79 -17.27 12.09
CA ASP A 258 -24.16 -16.90 11.68
C ASP A 258 -24.41 -15.39 11.86
N ASN A 259 -25.59 -14.94 11.42
CA ASN A 259 -26.06 -13.55 11.52
C ASN A 259 -25.18 -12.48 10.86
N CYS A 260 -24.36 -12.87 9.89
CA CYS A 260 -23.56 -11.95 9.06
C CYS A 260 -24.38 -11.27 7.94
N GLY A 261 -25.71 -11.19 8.06
CA GLY A 261 -26.60 -10.74 6.99
C GLY A 261 -26.55 -11.67 5.76
N PRO A 262 -26.46 -11.16 4.51
CA PRO A 262 -26.38 -11.97 3.30
C PRO A 262 -24.97 -12.52 3.00
N TYR A 263 -23.99 -12.26 3.88
CA TYR A 263 -22.59 -12.55 3.62
C TYR A 263 -22.14 -13.85 4.30
N GLU A 264 -21.23 -14.56 3.66
CA GLU A 264 -20.53 -15.68 4.28
C GLU A 264 -19.23 -15.20 4.92
N LEU A 265 -19.08 -15.50 6.22
CA LEU A 265 -17.89 -15.25 7.01
C LEU A 265 -17.50 -16.54 7.74
N SER A 266 -16.20 -16.86 7.74
CA SER A 266 -15.69 -18.01 8.48
C SER A 266 -14.36 -17.73 9.16
N LEU A 267 -14.17 -18.32 10.33
CA LEU A 267 -13.03 -18.12 11.22
C LEU A 267 -12.29 -19.44 11.45
N LEU A 268 -10.99 -19.48 11.20
CA LEU A 268 -10.13 -20.62 11.53
C LEU A 268 -9.15 -20.23 12.63
N PHE A 269 -9.32 -20.80 13.82
CA PHE A 269 -8.47 -20.54 14.98
C PHE A 269 -7.26 -21.50 15.02
N MET A 270 -6.07 -20.95 15.29
CA MET A 270 -4.81 -21.72 15.27
C MET A 270 -4.17 -21.94 16.65
N GLY A 271 -4.77 -21.45 17.75
CA GLY A 271 -4.39 -21.81 19.12
C GLY A 271 -3.09 -21.19 19.65
N ASN A 272 -2.65 -20.06 19.08
CA ASN A 272 -1.44 -19.31 19.49
C ASN A 272 -1.61 -17.79 19.26
N GLY A 273 -2.82 -17.25 19.48
CA GLY A 273 -3.10 -15.84 19.13
C GLY A 273 -3.14 -15.57 17.61
N TYR A 274 -3.30 -16.61 16.79
CA TYR A 274 -3.45 -16.49 15.34
C TYR A 274 -4.79 -17.03 14.86
N LEU A 275 -5.38 -16.36 13.87
CA LEU A 275 -6.57 -16.82 13.17
C LEU A 275 -6.51 -16.52 11.67
N LYS A 276 -7.40 -17.16 10.90
CA LYS A 276 -7.74 -16.75 9.55
C LYS A 276 -9.21 -16.37 9.49
N LEU A 277 -9.52 -15.32 8.74
CA LEU A 277 -10.86 -14.86 8.47
C LEU A 277 -11.08 -14.84 6.97
N SER A 278 -12.06 -15.61 6.50
CA SER A 278 -12.46 -15.62 5.09
C SER A 278 -13.73 -14.81 4.90
N ALA A 279 -13.67 -13.78 4.06
CA ALA A 279 -14.79 -12.87 3.79
C ALA A 279 -15.09 -12.80 2.29
N SER A 280 -16.37 -12.82 1.92
CA SER A 280 -16.78 -12.68 0.51
C SER A 280 -16.44 -11.29 -0.07
N ARG A 281 -16.15 -11.22 -1.38
CA ARG A 281 -15.92 -9.95 -2.09
C ARG A 281 -17.02 -8.92 -1.83
N ASN A 282 -18.28 -9.35 -1.87
CA ASN A 282 -19.43 -8.47 -1.65
C ASN A 282 -19.47 -7.85 -0.25
N MET A 283 -18.88 -8.53 0.75
CA MET A 283 -18.76 -8.01 2.11
C MET A 283 -17.66 -6.95 2.19
N VAL A 284 -16.49 -7.21 1.60
CA VAL A 284 -15.33 -6.32 1.65
C VAL A 284 -15.60 -5.00 0.92
N PHE A 285 -16.31 -5.06 -0.21
CA PHE A 285 -16.69 -3.88 -0.99
C PHE A 285 -18.03 -3.25 -0.57
N LYS A 286 -18.62 -3.68 0.56
CA LYS A 286 -19.85 -3.07 1.08
C LYS A 286 -19.58 -1.63 1.51
N ARG A 287 -20.53 -0.73 1.21
CA ARG A 287 -20.56 0.63 1.75
C ARG A 287 -21.85 0.84 2.54
N PHE A 288 -21.78 1.34 3.77
CA PHE A 288 -22.97 1.52 4.64
C PHE A 288 -23.90 2.65 4.20
N TYR A 289 -23.38 3.63 3.46
CA TYR A 289 -24.08 4.87 3.18
C TYR A 289 -24.61 4.99 1.74
N ASP A 290 -24.35 4.01 0.87
CA ASP A 290 -24.80 4.05 -0.51
C ASP A 290 -26.21 3.42 -0.63
N GLU A 291 -27.23 4.26 -0.85
CA GLU A 291 -28.55 3.84 -1.35
C GLU A 291 -28.52 3.45 -2.85
N ASP A 292 -27.40 3.75 -3.51
CA ASP A 292 -27.13 3.39 -4.91
C ASP A 292 -26.74 1.91 -5.04
N PRO A 293 -26.93 1.28 -6.21
CA PRO A 293 -26.52 -0.10 -6.43
C PRO A 293 -25.03 -0.26 -6.08
N PRO A 294 -24.64 -1.35 -5.40
CA PRO A 294 -23.27 -1.54 -4.96
C PRO A 294 -22.34 -1.36 -6.15
N TYR A 295 -21.34 -0.50 -6.00
CA TYR A 295 -20.31 -0.30 -7.01
C TYR A 295 -19.80 -1.69 -7.41
N PRO A 296 -19.83 -2.06 -8.71
CA PRO A 296 -19.45 -3.40 -9.10
C PRO A 296 -18.02 -3.64 -8.65
N SER A 297 -17.85 -4.62 -7.77
CA SER A 297 -16.54 -5.00 -7.28
C SER A 297 -15.61 -5.26 -8.47
N PRO A 298 -14.36 -4.80 -8.45
CA PRO A 298 -13.44 -4.95 -9.57
C PRO A 298 -13.39 -6.41 -10.03
N PRO A 299 -13.37 -6.68 -11.35
CA PRO A 299 -13.27 -8.04 -11.85
C PRO A 299 -11.94 -8.70 -11.43
N THR A 300 -10.92 -7.88 -11.18
CA THR A 300 -9.59 -8.28 -10.70
C THR A 300 -9.55 -8.67 -9.22
N ALA A 301 -10.56 -8.29 -8.42
CA ALA A 301 -10.60 -8.65 -7.01
C ALA A 301 -10.83 -10.16 -6.82
N PRO A 302 -10.36 -10.77 -5.72
CA PRO A 302 -10.66 -12.16 -5.39
C PRO A 302 -12.13 -12.34 -4.98
N GLU A 303 -12.71 -13.52 -5.23
CA GLU A 303 -14.09 -13.84 -4.81
C GLU A 303 -14.20 -13.97 -3.28
N VAL A 304 -13.14 -14.45 -2.64
CA VAL A 304 -12.99 -14.55 -1.19
C VAL A 304 -11.67 -13.90 -0.82
N PHE A 305 -11.71 -12.95 0.10
CA PHE A 305 -10.53 -12.38 0.74
C PHE A 305 -10.18 -13.23 1.95
N GLU A 306 -8.93 -13.67 2.02
CA GLU A 306 -8.37 -14.34 3.19
C GLU A 306 -7.57 -13.34 4.02
N PHE A 307 -8.11 -12.94 5.16
CA PHE A 307 -7.40 -12.14 6.14
C PHE A 307 -6.71 -13.05 7.14
N VAL A 308 -5.46 -12.75 7.47
CA VAL A 308 -4.76 -13.34 8.60
C VAL A 308 -4.89 -12.43 9.81
N GLY A 309 -5.21 -13.01 10.97
CA GLY A 309 -5.38 -12.29 12.22
C GLY A 309 -4.25 -12.60 13.18
N ILE A 310 -3.66 -11.55 13.75
CA ILE A 310 -2.66 -11.64 14.82
C ILE A 310 -3.24 -10.92 16.04
N TRP A 311 -3.22 -11.61 17.18
CA TRP A 311 -3.72 -11.07 18.44
C TRP A 311 -3.03 -9.75 18.78
N SER A 312 -3.84 -8.73 19.08
CA SER A 312 -3.37 -7.40 19.42
C SER A 312 -3.18 -7.29 20.93
N ASP A 313 -1.92 -7.30 21.37
CA ASP A 313 -1.59 -6.95 22.74
C ASP A 313 -1.76 -5.43 22.91
N SER A 314 -2.90 -5.03 23.47
CA SER A 314 -3.26 -3.62 23.65
C SER A 314 -2.26 -2.84 24.52
N GLU A 315 -1.54 -3.50 25.44
CA GLU A 315 -0.48 -2.88 26.25
C GLU A 315 0.77 -2.65 25.42
N LYS A 316 1.15 -3.63 24.61
CA LYS A 316 2.28 -3.52 23.66
C LYS A 316 2.02 -2.44 22.61
N GLU A 317 0.82 -2.39 22.03
CA GLU A 317 0.46 -1.38 21.03
C GLU A 317 0.47 0.04 21.64
N GLN A 318 -0.01 0.21 22.87
CA GLN A 318 0.10 1.49 23.57
C GLN A 318 1.53 1.89 23.91
N ALA A 319 2.41 0.92 24.22
CA ALA A 319 3.83 1.18 24.45
C ALA A 319 4.51 1.62 23.15
N GLU A 320 4.30 0.90 22.04
CA GLU A 320 4.86 1.25 20.72
C GLU A 320 4.36 2.62 20.23
N ARG A 321 3.10 2.97 20.45
CA ARG A 321 2.55 4.32 20.16
C ARG A 321 3.11 5.44 21.04
N ARG A 322 3.61 5.13 22.24
CA ARG A 322 4.27 6.10 23.12
C ARG A 322 5.75 6.23 22.81
N GLU A 323 6.37 5.19 22.28
CA GLU A 323 7.79 5.15 21.90
C GLU A 323 8.05 5.67 20.49
N THR A 324 7.09 5.53 19.57
CA THR A 324 7.10 6.24 18.29
C THR A 324 6.80 7.72 18.55
N PRO A 325 7.78 8.63 18.42
CA PRO A 325 7.49 10.04 18.50
C PRO A 325 6.55 10.34 17.35
N SER A 326 5.33 10.79 17.64
CA SER A 326 4.46 11.29 16.59
C SER A 326 5.25 12.31 15.76
N GLU A 327 5.52 12.01 14.49
CA GLU A 327 6.16 12.93 13.53
C GLU A 327 5.34 14.21 13.31
N ARG A 328 4.22 14.36 14.01
CA ARG A 328 3.47 15.59 14.14
C ARG A 328 3.78 16.31 15.45
N ARG A 329 5.06 16.62 15.71
CA ARG A 329 5.33 17.87 16.44
C ARG A 329 4.95 18.99 15.50
N SER A 330 3.77 19.58 15.73
CA SER A 330 3.31 20.73 14.96
C SER A 330 4.41 21.79 14.88
N PRO A 331 4.78 22.29 13.69
CA PRO A 331 5.75 23.38 13.55
C PRO A 331 5.40 24.65 14.34
N ARG A 332 4.16 24.75 14.85
CA ARG A 332 3.72 25.89 15.65
C ARG A 332 4.22 25.90 17.09
N GLU A 333 4.64 24.78 17.66
CA GLU A 333 5.03 24.76 19.09
C GLU A 333 6.48 25.20 19.33
N THR A 334 7.38 25.03 18.36
CA THR A 334 8.78 25.48 18.45
C THR A 334 8.95 26.98 18.24
N TRP A 335 8.04 27.65 17.50
CA TRP A 335 8.16 29.08 17.23
C TRP A 335 7.89 29.97 18.46
N PHE A 336 7.00 29.54 19.36
CA PHE A 336 6.66 30.29 20.57
C PHE A 336 7.73 30.16 21.67
N GLU A 337 8.41 29.02 21.78
CA GLU A 337 9.43 28.82 22.81
C GLU A 337 10.78 29.46 22.48
N LEU A 338 11.12 29.61 21.19
CA LEU A 338 12.42 30.15 20.77
C LEU A 338 12.48 31.69 20.71
N ASN A 339 11.33 32.39 20.72
CA ASN A 339 11.27 33.84 20.44
C ASN A 339 10.85 34.73 21.62
N HIS A 340 10.80 34.21 22.84
CA HIS A 340 10.59 35.06 24.01
C HIS A 340 11.94 35.42 24.67
N PRO A 341 12.45 36.65 24.49
CA PRO A 341 13.52 37.13 25.36
C PRO A 341 12.97 37.19 26.78
N HIS A 342 13.57 36.39 27.68
CA HIS A 342 13.34 36.50 29.11
C HIS A 342 13.51 37.95 29.55
N GLY A 343 12.40 38.62 29.81
CA GLY A 343 12.38 39.94 30.44
C GLY A 343 12.99 39.81 31.83
N VAL A 344 14.23 40.27 31.96
CA VAL A 344 14.89 40.48 33.25
C VAL A 344 14.26 41.74 33.86
N LEU A 345 13.60 41.58 35.01
CA LEU A 345 13.21 42.68 35.90
C LEU A 345 14.42 43.25 36.63
#